data_AF-I1SRG9-F1
#
_entry.id   AF-I1SRG9-F1
#
_cell.length_a   1.000
_cell.length_b   1.000
_cell.length_c   1.000
_cell.angle_alpha   90.00
_cell.angle_beta   90.00
_cell.angle_gamma   90.00
#
_symmetry.space_group_name_H-M   'P 1'
#
loop_
_entity.id
_entity.type
_entity.pdbx_description
1 polymer ?
#
loop_
_entity_poly.entity_id
_entity_poly.type
_entity_poly.pdbx_seq_one_letter_code
_entity_poly.pdbx_strand_id
1 'polypeptide(L)'
;MAKISCCTLALVMLMCCCLWSPAETVGGAKSRPRPQRRPKKPKANPVDENPPAPNVDIQRMIGRWYLLIASSKCPYLLKHGTKVEPTVMTLTRSSASDQIPSVST
;
A
#
# COMPACT_ATOMS: atom_id res chain seq x y z
N MET A 1 -30.28 -14.75 61.44
CA MET A 1 -30.85 -14.23 60.18
C MET A 1 -29.97 -13.11 59.68
N ALA A 2 -29.26 -13.34 58.58
CA ALA A 2 -28.18 -12.48 58.11
C ALA A 2 -28.73 -11.14 57.61
N LYS A 3 -28.24 -10.04 58.20
CA LYS A 3 -28.51 -8.68 57.74
C LYS A 3 -27.79 -8.47 56.42
N ILE A 4 -28.46 -8.82 55.32
CA ILE A 4 -28.06 -8.42 53.97
C ILE A 4 -28.13 -6.90 53.96
N SER A 5 -26.98 -6.27 54.18
CA SER A 5 -26.84 -4.82 54.22
C SER A 5 -27.21 -4.25 52.85
N CYS A 6 -27.88 -3.09 52.85
CA CYS A 6 -28.28 -2.39 51.62
C CYS A 6 -27.11 -2.22 50.62
N CYS A 7 -25.89 -2.09 51.14
CA CYS A 7 -24.66 -2.04 50.33
C CYS A 7 -24.42 -3.32 49.52
N THR A 8 -24.70 -4.50 50.09
CA THR A 8 -24.52 -5.79 49.38
C THR A 8 -25.54 -5.96 48.26
N LEU A 9 -26.79 -5.54 48.48
CA LEU A 9 -27.82 -5.52 47.45
C LEU A 9 -27.49 -4.52 46.33
N ALA A 10 -27.00 -3.33 46.69
CA ALA A 10 -26.58 -2.33 45.72
C ALA A 10 -25.42 -2.81 44.84
N LEU A 11 -24.42 -3.47 45.44
CA LEU A 11 -23.28 -4.04 44.69
C LEU A 11 -23.71 -5.15 43.73
N VAL A 12 -24.63 -6.03 44.16
CA VAL A 12 -25.16 -7.10 43.30
C VAL A 12 -25.97 -6.52 42.14
N MET A 13 -26.81 -5.51 42.38
CA MET A 13 -27.57 -4.83 41.33
C MET A 13 -26.65 -4.10 40.35
N LEU A 14 -25.62 -3.41 40.83
CA LEU A 14 -24.64 -2.73 39.96
C LEU A 14 -23.94 -3.73 39.04
N MET A 15 -23.47 -4.86 39.59
CA MET A 15 -22.84 -5.91 38.79
C MET A 15 -23.80 -6.50 37.75
N CYS A 16 -25.07 -6.71 38.12
CA CYS A 16 -26.09 -7.20 37.20
C CYS A 16 -26.34 -6.20 36.06
N CYS A 17 -26.38 -4.90 36.34
CA CYS A 17 -26.46 -3.85 35.32
C CYS A 17 -25.24 -3.81 34.39
N CYS A 18 -24.03 -4.01 34.93
CA CYS A 18 -22.81 -4.06 34.12
C CYS A 18 -22.79 -5.28 33.17
N LEU A 19 -23.33 -6.42 33.61
CA LEU A 19 -23.46 -7.63 32.80
C LEU A 19 -24.60 -7.55 31.77
N TRP A 20 -25.64 -6.78 32.05
CA TRP A 20 -26.76 -6.56 31.13
C TRP A 20 -26.50 -5.49 30.07
N SER A 21 -25.36 -4.81 30.12
CA SER A 21 -24.94 -3.98 28.99
C SER A 21 -24.78 -4.92 27.80
N PRO A 22 -25.67 -4.87 26.78
CA PRO A 22 -25.44 -5.66 25.60
C PRO A 22 -24.08 -5.23 25.09
N ALA A 23 -23.18 -6.19 24.90
CA ALA A 23 -22.00 -5.95 24.11
C ALA A 23 -22.52 -5.57 22.72
N GLU A 24 -22.75 -4.27 22.50
CA GLU A 24 -22.77 -3.66 21.19
C GLU A 24 -21.36 -3.83 20.65
N THR A 25 -21.08 -5.07 20.28
CA THR A 25 -19.98 -5.45 19.44
C THR A 25 -20.18 -4.59 18.20
N VAL A 26 -19.31 -3.58 18.10
CA VAL A 26 -19.13 -2.72 16.94
C VAL A 26 -19.40 -3.57 15.71
N GLY A 27 -20.50 -3.23 15.04
CA GLY A 27 -21.09 -4.04 13.98
C GLY A 27 -19.99 -4.58 13.09
N GLY A 28 -19.84 -5.91 13.10
CA GLY A 28 -18.89 -6.60 12.25
C GLY A 28 -18.98 -6.01 10.85
N ALA A 29 -17.84 -5.58 10.32
CA ALA A 29 -17.77 -4.81 9.08
C ALA A 29 -18.71 -5.42 8.04
N LYS A 30 -19.85 -4.74 7.81
CA LYS A 30 -20.90 -5.20 6.90
C LYS A 30 -20.20 -5.49 5.58
N SER A 31 -20.16 -6.75 5.16
CA SER A 31 -19.42 -7.14 3.97
C SER A 31 -20.00 -6.34 2.81
N ARG A 32 -19.24 -5.35 2.33
CA ARG A 32 -19.69 -4.55 1.20
C ARG A 32 -19.86 -5.52 0.04
N PRO A 33 -20.96 -5.43 -0.73
CA PRO A 33 -21.13 -6.25 -1.92
C PRO A 33 -19.88 -6.13 -2.78
N ARG A 34 -19.27 -7.27 -3.13
CA ARG A 34 -18.10 -7.29 -4.01
C ARG A 34 -18.49 -6.52 -5.28
N PRO A 35 -17.79 -5.43 -5.65
CA PRO A 35 -18.14 -4.66 -6.83
C PRO A 35 -18.29 -5.59 -8.03
N GLN A 36 -19.42 -5.51 -8.72
CA GLN A 36 -19.67 -6.32 -9.92
C GLN A 36 -18.51 -6.10 -10.88
N ARG A 37 -17.88 -7.21 -11.30
CA ARG A 37 -16.68 -7.17 -12.12
C ARG A 37 -17.03 -6.47 -13.44
N ARG A 38 -16.61 -5.21 -13.59
CA ARG A 38 -16.79 -4.48 -14.85
C ARG A 38 -16.11 -5.27 -15.98
N PRO A 39 -16.66 -5.26 -17.20
CA PRO A 39 -16.03 -5.86 -18.36
C PRO A 39 -14.57 -5.41 -18.44
N LYS A 40 -13.66 -6.37 -18.60
CA LYS A 40 -12.22 -6.09 -18.65
C LYS A 40 -11.98 -5.26 -19.90
N LYS A 41 -11.53 -4.01 -19.75
CA LYS A 41 -11.10 -3.21 -20.89
C LYS A 41 -10.07 -4.03 -21.70
N PRO A 42 -10.10 -3.95 -23.05
CA PRO A 42 -9.08 -4.55 -23.88
C PRO A 42 -7.70 -4.15 -23.35
N LYS A 43 -6.77 -5.10 -23.31
CA LYS A 43 -5.39 -4.79 -22.95
C LYS A 43 -4.82 -3.92 -24.06
N ALA A 44 -4.79 -2.60 -23.86
CA ALA A 44 -4.02 -1.72 -24.71
C ALA A 44 -2.54 -2.07 -24.58
N ASN A 45 -1.76 -1.87 -25.64
CA ASN A 45 -0.32 -2.01 -25.51
C ASN A 45 0.18 -0.88 -24.61
N PRO A 46 1.05 -1.17 -23.62
CA PRO A 46 1.55 -0.14 -22.70
C PRO A 46 2.27 1.03 -23.37
N VAL A 47 2.83 0.79 -24.57
CA VAL A 47 3.54 1.80 -25.37
C VAL A 47 2.58 2.78 -26.03
N ASP A 48 1.37 2.33 -26.37
CA ASP A 48 0.37 3.15 -27.06
C ASP A 48 -0.33 4.13 -26.09
N GLU A 49 -0.31 3.86 -24.78
CA GLU A 49 -1.00 4.67 -23.78
C GLU A 49 -0.20 5.91 -23.34
N ASN A 50 1.13 5.90 -23.45
CA ASN A 50 1.95 7.00 -22.96
C ASN A 50 3.17 7.22 -23.87
N PRO A 51 3.06 8.09 -24.89
CA PRO A 51 4.20 8.39 -25.75
C PRO A 51 5.34 9.02 -24.93
N PRO A 52 6.61 8.83 -25.36
CA PRO A 52 7.74 9.51 -24.72
C PRO A 52 7.50 11.02 -24.66
N ALA A 53 7.87 11.65 -23.54
CA ALA A 53 7.78 13.09 -23.44
C ALA A 53 8.61 13.76 -24.55
N PRO A 54 8.06 14.75 -25.26
CA PRO A 54 8.81 15.46 -26.28
C PRO A 54 9.95 16.25 -25.63
N ASN A 55 11.11 16.26 -26.28
CA ASN A 55 12.29 17.06 -25.89
C ASN A 55 12.92 16.69 -24.52
N VAL A 56 13.01 15.41 -24.19
CA VAL A 56 13.80 14.95 -23.04
C VAL A 56 15.30 15.02 -23.37
N ASP A 57 16.01 15.91 -22.70
CA ASP A 57 17.47 15.98 -22.76
C ASP A 57 18.10 14.95 -21.81
N ILE A 58 18.44 13.78 -22.34
CA ILE A 58 19.02 12.65 -21.59
C ILE A 58 20.34 13.07 -20.92
N GLN A 59 21.08 14.02 -21.50
CA GLN A 59 22.35 14.48 -20.93
C GLN A 59 22.15 15.20 -19.59
N ARG A 60 20.99 15.86 -19.40
CA ARG A 60 20.64 16.48 -18.11
C ARG A 60 20.21 15.48 -17.05
N MET A 61 19.95 14.23 -17.44
CA MET A 61 19.58 13.15 -16.51
C MET A 61 20.80 12.40 -15.95
N ILE A 62 22.02 12.69 -16.44
CA ILE A 62 23.26 12.07 -15.94
C ILE A 62 23.46 12.42 -14.47
N GLY A 63 23.90 11.45 -13.68
CA GLY A 63 24.19 11.62 -12.26
C GLY A 63 23.62 10.51 -11.39
N ARG A 64 23.51 10.79 -10.10
CA ARG A 64 23.07 9.85 -9.07
C ARG A 64 21.56 9.98 -8.85
N TRP A 65 20.88 8.84 -8.90
CA TRP A 65 19.45 8.68 -8.69
C TRP A 65 19.19 7.77 -7.50
N TYR A 66 18.08 8.02 -6.81
CA TYR A 66 17.66 7.23 -5.66
C TYR A 66 16.28 6.65 -5.96
N LEU A 67 16.15 5.33 -5.85
CA LEU A 67 14.85 4.67 -5.99
C LEU A 67 14.00 4.98 -4.74
N LEU A 68 12.95 5.77 -4.91
CA LEU A 68 12.02 6.10 -3.82
C LEU A 68 10.88 5.09 -3.71
N ILE A 69 10.26 4.74 -4.86
CA ILE A 69 9.08 3.89 -4.93
C ILE A 69 9.15 3.05 -6.21
N ALA A 70 8.74 1.79 -6.14
CA ALA A 70 8.58 0.91 -7.29
C ALA A 70 7.19 0.28 -7.29
N SER A 71 6.61 0.12 -8.48
CA SER A 71 5.36 -0.63 -8.66
C SER A 71 5.49 -1.53 -9.88
N SER A 72 5.02 -2.77 -9.76
CA SER A 72 5.04 -3.74 -10.86
C SER A 72 3.84 -4.67 -10.77
N LYS A 73 3.31 -5.07 -11.93
CA LYS A 73 2.33 -6.15 -12.02
C LYS A 73 2.96 -7.53 -11.76
N CYS A 74 4.29 -7.64 -11.75
CA CYS A 74 5.01 -8.88 -11.48
C CYS A 74 5.44 -8.92 -10.00
N PRO A 75 4.82 -9.78 -9.16
CA PRO A 75 5.16 -9.86 -7.74
C PRO A 75 6.61 -10.29 -7.49
N TYR A 76 7.16 -11.10 -8.39
CA TYR A 76 8.56 -11.53 -8.33
C TYR A 76 9.51 -10.34 -8.42
N LEU A 77 9.28 -9.41 -9.36
CA LEU A 77 10.11 -8.20 -9.49
C LEU A 77 9.99 -7.28 -8.28
N LEU A 78 8.81 -7.19 -7.66
CA LEU A 78 8.66 -6.42 -6.43
C LEU A 78 9.48 -7.02 -5.28
N LYS A 79 9.45 -8.35 -5.15
CA LYS A 79 10.12 -9.07 -4.06
C LYS A 79 11.63 -9.18 -4.23
N HIS A 80 12.11 -9.30 -5.47
CA HIS A 80 13.51 -9.61 -5.75
C HIS A 80 14.25 -8.50 -6.51
N GLY A 81 13.54 -7.61 -7.19
CA GLY A 81 14.11 -6.52 -7.97
C GLY A 81 14.32 -5.22 -7.17
N THR A 82 13.87 -5.17 -5.92
CA THR A 82 14.07 -4.02 -5.03
C THR A 82 14.54 -4.49 -3.67
N LYS A 83 15.41 -3.71 -3.02
CA LYS A 83 15.82 -3.92 -1.63
C LYS A 83 15.16 -2.84 -0.78
N VAL A 84 14.99 -3.13 0.52
CA VAL A 84 14.44 -2.18 1.50
C VAL A 84 15.44 -1.04 1.76
N GLU A 85 16.73 -1.31 1.58
CA GLU A 85 17.77 -0.29 1.54
C GLU A 85 17.67 0.55 0.26
N PRO A 86 18.03 1.84 0.31
CA PRO A 86 17.93 2.73 -0.84
C PRO A 86 18.77 2.19 -2.00
N THR A 87 18.10 1.72 -3.06
CA THR A 87 18.78 1.41 -4.33
C THR A 87 19.24 2.71 -4.96
N VAL A 88 20.56 2.90 -5.01
CA VAL A 88 21.19 4.02 -5.71
C VAL A 88 21.45 3.57 -7.15
N MET A 89 21.19 4.46 -8.09
CA MET A 89 21.49 4.24 -9.50
C MET A 89 22.36 5.37 -10.01
N THR A 90 23.34 5.08 -10.86
CA THR A 90 24.14 6.10 -11.53
C THR A 90 23.91 6.03 -13.02
N LEU A 91 23.41 7.12 -13.60
CA LEU A 91 23.30 7.31 -15.04
C LEU A 91 24.58 7.97 -15.54
N THR A 92 25.27 7.34 -16.47
CA THR A 92 26.48 7.87 -17.12
C THR A 92 26.30 7.92 -18.63
N ARG A 93 27.14 8.70 -19.30
CA ARG A 93 27.19 8.72 -20.76
C ARG A 93 27.72 7.37 -21.26
N SER A 94 27.03 6.75 -22.21
CA SER A 94 27.53 5.53 -22.85
C SER A 94 28.69 5.87 -23.77
N SER A 95 29.70 5.00 -23.80
CA SER A 95 30.78 5.07 -24.78
C SER A 95 30.32 4.73 -26.20
N ALA A 96 29.15 4.09 -26.35
CA ALA A 96 28.61 3.67 -27.64
C ALA A 96 27.83 4.78 -28.38
N SER A 97 27.23 5.74 -27.64
CA SER A 97 26.47 6.85 -28.21
C SER A 97 26.09 7.87 -27.13
N ASP A 98 26.17 9.15 -27.47
CA ASP A 98 25.72 10.26 -26.61
C ASP A 98 24.20 10.27 -26.40
N GLN A 99 23.44 9.51 -27.19
CA GLN A 99 21.98 9.42 -27.03
C GLN A 99 21.54 8.29 -26.09
N ILE A 100 22.46 7.41 -25.70
CA ILE A 100 22.15 6.23 -24.89
C ILE A 100 22.82 6.37 -23.53
N PRO A 101 22.07 6.39 -22.42
CA PRO A 101 22.67 6.37 -21.09
C PRO A 101 23.10 4.95 -20.72
N SER A 102 24.19 4.83 -19.98
CA SER A 102 24.57 3.62 -19.26
C SER A 102 24.06 3.70 -17.83
N VAL A 103 23.57 2.58 -17.28
CA VAL A 103 22.96 2.49 -15.95
C VAL A 103 23.72 1.50 -15.09
N SER A 104 24.14 1.92 -13.91
CA SER A 104 24.67 1.04 -12.87
C SER A 104 23.89 1.23 -11.56
N THR A 105 23.83 0.17 -10.75
CA THR A 105 23.18 0.11 -9.43
C THR A 105 24.20 -0.27 -8.37
#